data_AF-A0A7Y5MGM8-F1
#
_entry.id   AF-A0A7Y5MGM8-F1
#
_cell.length_a   1.000
_cell.length_b   1.000
_cell.length_c   1.000
_cell.angle_alpha   90.00
_cell.angle_beta   90.00
_cell.angle_gamma   90.00
#
_symmetry.space_group_name_H-M   'P 1'
#
loop_
_entity.id
_entity.type
_entity.pdbx_description
1 polymer ?
#
loop_
_entity_poly.entity_id
_entity_poly.type
_entity_poly.pdbx_seq_one_letter_code
_entity_poly.pdbx_strand_id
1 'polypeptide(L)'
;MITKLTVISLLTLMFVVSAPGQITSSRSGAWSADSTWTGGKAPVAGDNVTIQSGHTVTLNTAAAECNDLLITGTNSKLRFAIDGTVTALTVNGSVTIGAGAFLRVESRNPAGAANSYVEHQLILHGDLTNSGTLDLRGGSTTGGTSAGVLTTFAGSGHSVVSLKSRTYQASVEEFNGVLINKSGNGRVIIASGILFTNSSSSVGPAVLTFRRGIVETGSNAIVVTATGSASVAGGSDSSYVNGTMGRGMNSSSETEKRFEIGDAAAYRPIVIRTSTGGIASGHYVFASVVTGNANTGTSFLQGNIDSVSRYRYYRIGYSKGGIAGTADTMRFKQFSPFYRADDGVTQNMLGLMTAYSLDNRGTWINAGPTNHVADLSNPPTELQSSSVVPEPALRDSATMLLALAFGPANIVGPIPDIPNGKYGPLPLHSFDLWKAKSDVPTPLVVHIH
;
A
#
# COMPACT_ATOMS: atom_id res chain seq x y z
N MET A 1 -55.65 -43.54 3.42
CA MET A 1 -54.87 -42.50 2.71
C MET A 1 -53.45 -43.02 2.55
N ILE A 2 -53.04 -43.30 1.31
CA ILE A 2 -51.71 -43.86 0.98
C ILE A 2 -50.76 -42.67 0.78
N THR A 3 -49.85 -42.46 1.73
CA THR A 3 -48.75 -41.49 1.62
C THR A 3 -47.71 -42.00 0.63
N LYS A 4 -47.62 -41.36 -0.54
CA LYS A 4 -46.55 -41.56 -1.54
C LYS A 4 -45.21 -41.14 -0.95
N LEU A 5 -44.32 -42.11 -0.74
CA LEU A 5 -42.93 -41.90 -0.40
C LEU A 5 -42.16 -41.52 -1.68
N THR A 6 -41.90 -40.23 -1.88
CA THR A 6 -41.07 -39.74 -2.98
C THR A 6 -39.60 -40.03 -2.65
N VAL A 7 -39.03 -41.07 -3.27
CA VAL A 7 -37.60 -41.38 -3.19
C VAL A 7 -36.84 -40.32 -4.00
N ILE A 8 -36.24 -39.35 -3.32
CA ILE A 8 -35.28 -38.42 -3.90
C ILE A 8 -33.96 -39.19 -4.04
N SER A 9 -33.66 -39.66 -5.24
CA SER A 9 -32.36 -40.26 -5.58
C SER A 9 -31.29 -39.16 -5.54
N LEU A 10 -30.44 -39.20 -4.51
CA LEU A 10 -29.30 -38.31 -4.35
C LEU A 10 -28.18 -38.75 -5.32
N LEU A 11 -28.25 -38.26 -6.56
CA LEU A 11 -27.20 -38.45 -7.56
C LEU A 11 -25.91 -37.77 -7.06
N THR A 12 -25.05 -38.54 -6.42
CA THR A 12 -23.77 -38.07 -5.90
C THR A 12 -22.83 -37.93 -7.09
N LEU A 13 -22.78 -36.72 -7.65
CA LEU A 13 -21.87 -36.37 -8.74
C LEU A 13 -20.44 -36.40 -8.18
N MET A 14 -19.75 -37.53 -8.30
CA MET A 14 -18.33 -37.65 -7.95
C MET A 14 -17.53 -36.82 -8.97
N PHE A 15 -17.23 -35.58 -8.62
CA PHE A 15 -16.24 -34.79 -9.34
C PHE A 15 -14.87 -35.44 -9.10
N VAL A 16 -14.37 -36.16 -10.10
CA VAL A 16 -12.98 -36.62 -10.11
C VAL A 16 -12.10 -35.39 -10.28
N VAL A 17 -11.55 -34.88 -9.18
CA VAL A 17 -10.53 -33.84 -9.23
C VAL A 17 -9.24 -34.52 -9.70
N SER A 18 -8.84 -34.30 -10.96
CA SER A 18 -7.53 -34.76 -11.41
C SER A 18 -6.46 -34.05 -10.60
N ALA A 19 -5.52 -34.81 -10.02
CA ALA A 19 -4.36 -34.21 -9.37
C ALA A 19 -3.62 -33.29 -10.37
N PRO A 20 -3.04 -32.17 -9.90
CA PRO A 20 -2.26 -31.28 -10.77
C PRO A 20 -1.18 -32.07 -11.51
N GLY A 21 -1.11 -31.93 -12.84
CA GLY A 21 -0.08 -32.57 -13.63
C GLY A 21 1.28 -31.94 -13.33
N GLN A 22 2.34 -32.72 -13.17
CA GLN A 22 3.69 -32.16 -13.04
C GLN A 22 4.33 -32.03 -14.42
N ILE A 23 4.68 -30.81 -14.84
CA ILE A 23 5.39 -30.55 -16.10
C ILE A 23 6.72 -29.87 -15.82
N THR A 24 7.78 -30.45 -16.34
CA THR A 24 9.15 -29.98 -16.12
C THR A 24 9.79 -29.60 -17.44
N SER A 25 10.59 -28.53 -17.48
CA SER A 25 11.32 -28.19 -18.71
C SER A 25 12.38 -29.27 -18.99
N SER A 26 12.36 -29.84 -20.19
CA SER A 26 13.33 -30.83 -20.67
C SER A 26 14.51 -30.21 -21.40
N ARG A 27 14.35 -28.96 -21.87
CA ARG A 27 15.39 -28.13 -22.49
C ARG A 27 14.99 -26.65 -22.47
N SER A 28 15.91 -25.78 -22.86
CA SER A 28 15.59 -24.38 -23.18
C SER A 28 14.70 -24.28 -24.41
N GLY A 29 13.77 -23.33 -24.44
CA GLY A 29 12.85 -23.15 -25.56
C GLY A 29 11.70 -22.19 -25.29
N ALA A 30 10.75 -22.17 -26.20
CA ALA A 30 9.50 -21.43 -26.07
C ALA A 30 8.54 -22.13 -25.10
N TRP A 31 7.77 -21.37 -24.32
CA TRP A 31 6.73 -21.92 -23.44
C TRP A 31 5.70 -22.72 -24.23
N SER A 32 5.30 -22.24 -25.40
CA SER A 32 4.28 -22.90 -26.22
C SER A 32 4.80 -24.13 -26.99
N ALA A 33 6.10 -24.40 -26.99
CA ALA A 33 6.67 -25.51 -27.74
C ALA A 33 6.67 -26.80 -26.89
N ASP A 34 5.91 -27.80 -27.32
CA ASP A 34 5.83 -29.13 -26.68
C ASP A 34 7.20 -29.74 -26.38
N SER A 35 8.14 -29.54 -27.29
CA SER A 35 9.51 -30.04 -27.16
C SER A 35 10.35 -29.38 -26.05
N THR A 36 9.88 -28.27 -25.45
CA THR A 36 10.50 -27.63 -24.27
C THR A 36 10.22 -28.42 -22.99
N TRP A 37 9.19 -29.27 -23.00
CA TRP A 37 8.62 -29.88 -21.81
C TRP A 37 8.76 -31.40 -21.81
N THR A 38 8.96 -31.97 -20.63
CA THR A 38 8.92 -33.42 -20.43
C THR A 38 7.54 -33.96 -20.80
N GLY A 39 7.48 -35.03 -21.58
CA GLY A 39 6.21 -35.60 -22.06
C GLY A 39 5.68 -34.96 -23.35
N GLY A 40 6.36 -33.96 -23.92
CA GLY A 40 6.01 -33.41 -25.23
C GLY A 40 4.68 -32.66 -25.25
N LYS A 41 4.36 -31.95 -24.15
CA LYS A 41 3.14 -31.15 -24.03
C LYS A 41 3.42 -29.87 -23.26
N ALA A 42 3.02 -28.73 -23.82
CA ALA A 42 3.09 -27.45 -23.11
C ALA A 42 2.16 -27.40 -21.88
N PRO A 43 2.54 -26.66 -20.81
CA PRO A 43 1.72 -26.49 -19.62
C PRO A 43 0.38 -25.83 -19.88
N VAL A 44 -0.62 -26.27 -19.13
CA VAL A 44 -1.95 -25.65 -19.03
C VAL A 44 -2.27 -25.30 -17.57
N ALA A 45 -3.40 -24.62 -17.35
CA ALA A 45 -3.81 -24.05 -16.06
C ALA A 45 -3.80 -24.99 -14.84
N GLY A 46 -3.93 -26.31 -15.06
CA GLY A 46 -3.93 -27.32 -14.00
C GLY A 46 -2.56 -27.93 -13.69
N ASP A 47 -1.51 -27.56 -14.42
CA ASP A 47 -0.19 -28.17 -14.28
C ASP A 47 0.70 -27.39 -13.30
N ASN A 48 1.42 -28.11 -12.45
CA ASN A 48 2.54 -27.61 -11.67
C ASN A 48 3.79 -27.60 -12.54
N VAL A 49 4.32 -26.41 -12.79
CA VAL A 49 5.43 -26.17 -13.70
C VAL A 49 6.73 -26.05 -12.94
N THR A 50 7.76 -26.78 -13.38
CA THR A 50 9.13 -26.63 -12.89
C THR A 50 10.08 -26.31 -14.03
N ILE A 51 10.78 -25.18 -13.94
CA ILE A 51 11.88 -24.85 -14.84
C ILE A 51 13.17 -25.33 -14.19
N GLN A 52 13.81 -26.33 -14.80
CA GLN A 52 15.03 -26.93 -14.30
C GLN A 52 16.24 -26.00 -14.39
N SER A 53 17.26 -26.30 -13.58
CA SER A 53 18.53 -25.60 -13.54
C SER A 53 19.14 -25.48 -14.95
N GLY A 54 19.64 -24.30 -15.29
CA GLY A 54 20.27 -24.02 -16.59
C GLY A 54 19.31 -23.88 -17.78
N HIS A 55 18.02 -24.23 -17.65
CA HIS A 55 17.07 -24.03 -18.74
C HIS A 55 16.58 -22.57 -18.82
N THR A 56 16.42 -22.06 -20.03
CA THR A 56 15.77 -20.78 -20.31
C THR A 56 14.47 -21.03 -21.07
N VAL A 57 13.34 -20.76 -20.42
CA VAL A 57 12.00 -20.82 -21.03
C VAL A 57 11.55 -19.40 -21.36
N THR A 58 11.08 -19.20 -22.59
CA THR A 58 10.59 -17.90 -23.08
C THR A 58 9.08 -17.92 -23.21
N LEU A 59 8.37 -17.09 -22.46
CA LEU A 59 6.93 -16.84 -22.62
C LEU A 59 6.69 -16.12 -23.94
N ASN A 60 6.09 -16.81 -24.89
CA ASN A 60 5.85 -16.37 -26.27
C ASN A 60 4.36 -16.49 -26.67
N THR A 61 3.45 -16.49 -25.69
CA THR A 61 2.01 -16.59 -25.89
C THR A 61 1.27 -15.54 -25.05
N ALA A 62 0.13 -15.08 -25.56
CA ALA A 62 -0.72 -14.09 -24.89
C ALA A 62 -1.51 -14.65 -23.69
N ALA A 63 -1.52 -15.96 -23.48
CA ALA A 63 -2.29 -16.62 -22.42
C ALA A 63 -1.59 -17.91 -21.94
N ALA A 64 -0.38 -17.79 -21.41
CA ALA A 64 0.23 -18.91 -20.69
C ALA A 64 -0.43 -19.06 -19.32
N GLU A 65 -0.69 -20.29 -18.90
CA GLU A 65 -1.31 -20.58 -17.61
C GLU A 65 -0.67 -21.81 -16.96
N CYS A 66 -0.62 -21.81 -15.64
CA CYS A 66 -0.24 -22.97 -14.83
C CYS A 66 -0.88 -22.89 -13.44
N ASN A 67 -0.84 -24.00 -12.70
CA ASN A 67 -1.23 -24.02 -11.30
C ASN A 67 -0.13 -23.40 -10.45
N ASP A 68 0.96 -24.12 -10.19
CA ASP A 68 2.14 -23.60 -9.49
C ASP A 68 3.32 -23.39 -10.45
N LEU A 69 4.19 -22.42 -10.15
CA LEU A 69 5.44 -22.20 -10.88
C LEU A 69 6.64 -22.24 -9.93
N LEU A 70 7.55 -23.18 -10.17
CA LEU A 70 8.86 -23.27 -9.53
C LEU A 70 9.97 -23.02 -10.56
N ILE A 71 10.78 -21.98 -10.36
CA ILE A 71 12.02 -21.75 -11.11
C ILE A 71 13.17 -22.12 -10.18
N THR A 72 13.88 -23.22 -10.47
CA THR A 72 14.85 -23.79 -9.52
C THR A 72 16.23 -23.99 -10.12
N GLY A 73 17.24 -23.94 -9.26
CA GLY A 73 18.64 -24.11 -9.61
C GLY A 73 19.27 -22.88 -10.27
N THR A 74 20.60 -22.89 -10.31
CA THR A 74 21.39 -21.77 -10.84
C THR A 74 21.16 -21.59 -12.35
N ASN A 75 21.04 -20.35 -12.79
CA ASN A 75 20.88 -19.96 -14.19
C ASN A 75 19.61 -20.50 -14.88
N SER A 76 18.62 -20.99 -14.11
CA SER A 76 17.28 -21.24 -14.64
C SER A 76 16.55 -19.92 -14.86
N LYS A 77 15.82 -19.79 -15.97
CA LYS A 77 15.17 -18.54 -16.36
C LYS A 77 13.79 -18.78 -16.91
N LEU A 78 12.81 -18.05 -16.39
CA LEU A 78 11.59 -17.71 -17.12
C LEU A 78 11.72 -16.26 -17.58
N ARG A 79 11.53 -16.03 -18.87
CA ARG A 79 11.55 -14.68 -19.43
C ARG A 79 10.38 -14.38 -20.34
N PHE A 80 9.96 -13.13 -20.38
CA PHE A 80 8.98 -12.64 -21.35
C PHE A 80 9.64 -12.43 -22.72
N ALA A 81 8.97 -12.82 -23.80
CA ALA A 81 9.44 -12.60 -25.16
C ALA A 81 9.58 -11.10 -25.45
N ILE A 82 10.59 -10.74 -26.24
CA ILE A 82 10.87 -9.36 -26.66
C ILE A 82 10.61 -9.14 -28.15
N ASP A 83 9.82 -10.01 -28.77
CA ASP A 83 9.55 -10.06 -30.21
C ASP A 83 8.45 -9.09 -30.69
N GLY A 84 7.90 -8.27 -29.79
CA GLY A 84 6.80 -7.36 -30.08
C GLY A 84 5.41 -7.92 -29.73
N THR A 85 5.33 -9.19 -29.28
CA THR A 85 4.09 -9.83 -28.85
C THR A 85 3.83 -9.60 -27.36
N VAL A 86 2.62 -9.15 -27.01
CA VAL A 86 2.16 -9.13 -25.62
C VAL A 86 2.00 -10.56 -25.13
N THR A 87 2.68 -10.87 -24.04
CA THR A 87 2.59 -12.18 -23.40
C THR A 87 2.07 -12.04 -21.98
N ALA A 88 1.27 -13.02 -21.58
CA ALA A 88 0.70 -13.08 -20.25
C ALA A 88 1.00 -14.44 -19.62
N LEU A 89 1.22 -14.43 -18.32
CA LEU A 89 1.28 -15.63 -17.50
C LEU A 89 0.29 -15.50 -16.34
N THR A 90 -0.67 -16.42 -16.26
CA THR A 90 -1.54 -16.61 -15.10
C THR A 90 -1.02 -17.79 -14.27
N VAL A 91 -0.83 -17.56 -12.97
CA VAL A 91 -0.47 -18.60 -12.00
C VAL A 91 -1.59 -18.71 -10.97
N ASN A 92 -2.33 -19.82 -11.00
CA ASN A 92 -3.51 -20.03 -10.15
C ASN A 92 -3.15 -20.31 -8.69
N GLY A 93 -2.01 -20.96 -8.46
CA GLY A 93 -1.36 -21.17 -7.19
C GLY A 93 -0.22 -20.18 -6.99
N SER A 94 0.95 -20.70 -6.60
CA SER A 94 2.08 -19.90 -6.12
C SER A 94 3.27 -19.88 -7.09
N VAL A 95 4.03 -18.79 -7.02
CA VAL A 95 5.31 -18.62 -7.73
C VAL A 95 6.46 -18.69 -6.72
N THR A 96 7.42 -19.58 -6.98
CA THR A 96 8.67 -19.67 -6.24
C THR A 96 9.86 -19.50 -7.17
N ILE A 97 10.68 -18.49 -6.89
CA ILE A 97 11.95 -18.22 -7.59
C ILE A 97 13.08 -18.62 -6.65
N GLY A 98 13.71 -19.76 -6.95
CA GLY A 98 14.82 -20.30 -6.17
C GLY A 98 16.08 -19.42 -6.24
N ALA A 99 17.00 -19.64 -5.30
CA ALA A 99 18.29 -18.94 -5.32
C ALA A 99 19.05 -19.18 -6.64
N GLY A 100 19.52 -18.09 -7.27
CA GLY A 100 20.21 -18.14 -8.56
C GLY A 100 19.31 -18.35 -9.79
N ALA A 101 17.99 -18.44 -9.59
CA ALA A 101 16.99 -18.45 -10.66
C ALA A 101 16.53 -17.03 -11.02
N PHE A 102 15.93 -16.88 -12.20
CA PHE A 102 15.48 -15.58 -12.72
C PHE A 102 14.04 -15.65 -13.25
N LEU A 103 13.19 -14.74 -12.78
CA LEU A 103 11.96 -14.35 -13.45
C LEU A 103 12.14 -12.92 -13.94
N ARG A 104 12.21 -12.71 -15.27
CA ARG A 104 12.55 -11.39 -15.78
C ARG A 104 12.00 -11.04 -17.15
N VAL A 105 12.01 -9.75 -17.46
CA VAL A 105 12.01 -9.28 -18.84
C VAL A 105 13.47 -9.08 -19.26
N GLU A 106 13.84 -9.45 -20.48
CA GLU A 106 15.16 -9.12 -20.99
C GLU A 106 15.20 -7.65 -21.43
N SER A 107 16.31 -6.97 -21.16
CA SER A 107 16.51 -5.60 -21.63
C SER A 107 16.58 -5.61 -23.16
N ARG A 108 15.83 -4.73 -23.82
CA ARG A 108 15.96 -4.57 -25.28
C ARG A 108 17.31 -3.95 -25.63
N ASN A 109 17.92 -4.46 -26.70
CA ASN A 109 19.12 -3.87 -27.31
C ASN A 109 18.87 -3.64 -28.82
N PRO A 110 18.90 -2.39 -29.32
CA PRO A 110 19.11 -1.15 -28.58
C PRO A 110 17.92 -0.79 -27.69
N ALA A 111 18.20 -0.11 -26.58
CA ALA A 111 17.15 0.48 -25.75
C ALA A 111 16.32 1.45 -26.60
N GLY A 112 14.99 1.28 -26.65
CA GLY A 112 14.10 2.18 -27.39
C GLY A 112 13.76 1.77 -28.83
N ALA A 113 14.04 0.55 -29.29
CA ALA A 113 13.48 0.05 -30.55
C ALA A 113 11.95 0.11 -30.52
N ALA A 114 11.36 0.98 -31.37
CA ALA A 114 9.96 1.44 -31.39
C ALA A 114 8.90 0.37 -31.75
N ASN A 115 9.28 -0.90 -31.73
CA ASN A 115 8.44 -2.00 -32.19
C ASN A 115 7.52 -2.40 -31.03
N SER A 116 6.37 -1.70 -30.99
CA SER A 116 5.20 -1.83 -30.12
C SER A 116 5.44 -1.73 -28.60
N TYR A 117 4.62 -0.90 -27.95
CA TYR A 117 4.41 -0.90 -26.51
C TYR A 117 3.85 -2.25 -26.10
N VAL A 118 4.71 -3.11 -25.55
CA VAL A 118 4.31 -4.45 -25.13
C VAL A 118 4.35 -4.48 -23.61
N GLU A 119 3.18 -4.33 -23.03
CA GLU A 119 2.97 -4.61 -21.63
C GLU A 119 2.71 -6.11 -21.49
N HIS A 120 3.65 -6.81 -20.87
CA HIS A 120 3.41 -8.19 -20.47
C HIS A 120 2.58 -8.22 -19.19
N GLN A 121 1.92 -9.35 -18.94
CA GLN A 121 1.10 -9.53 -17.74
C GLN A 121 1.60 -10.71 -16.92
N LEU A 122 1.66 -10.52 -15.61
CA LEU A 122 1.82 -11.59 -14.63
C LEU A 122 0.64 -11.52 -13.66
N ILE A 123 -0.25 -12.50 -13.72
CA ILE A 123 -1.44 -12.57 -12.88
C ILE A 123 -1.21 -13.64 -11.82
N LEU A 124 -1.18 -13.23 -10.56
CA LEU A 124 -0.90 -14.07 -9.41
C LEU A 124 -2.16 -14.22 -8.56
N HIS A 125 -2.60 -15.47 -8.37
CA HIS A 125 -3.74 -15.79 -7.51
C HIS A 125 -3.29 -16.23 -6.10
N GLY A 126 -2.17 -16.96 -6.00
CA GLY A 126 -1.54 -17.39 -4.74
C GLY A 126 -0.34 -16.54 -4.34
N ASP A 127 0.68 -17.18 -3.79
CA ASP A 127 1.82 -16.55 -3.14
C ASP A 127 2.97 -16.25 -4.11
N LEU A 128 3.85 -15.33 -3.73
CA LEU A 128 5.11 -15.04 -4.42
C LEU A 128 6.27 -15.17 -3.43
N THR A 129 7.17 -16.11 -3.67
CA THR A 129 8.42 -16.25 -2.91
C THR A 129 9.61 -16.01 -3.83
N ASN A 130 10.41 -14.98 -3.55
CA ASN A 130 11.61 -14.70 -4.31
C ASN A 130 12.88 -14.84 -3.46
N SER A 131 13.65 -15.90 -3.75
CA SER A 131 15.03 -16.07 -3.29
C SER A 131 16.07 -15.84 -4.40
N GLY A 132 15.62 -15.73 -5.65
CA GLY A 132 16.45 -15.46 -6.83
C GLY A 132 16.37 -14.00 -7.28
N THR A 133 16.28 -13.77 -8.58
CA THR A 133 16.12 -12.45 -9.19
C THR A 133 14.74 -12.30 -9.80
N LEU A 134 14.06 -11.21 -9.43
CA LEU A 134 12.80 -10.77 -10.00
C LEU A 134 13.02 -9.40 -10.64
N ASP A 135 13.12 -9.35 -11.97
CA ASP A 135 13.32 -8.09 -12.71
C ASP A 135 12.27 -7.95 -13.79
N LEU A 136 11.16 -7.32 -13.44
CA LEU A 136 10.01 -7.19 -14.32
C LEU A 136 10.08 -5.94 -15.21
N ARG A 137 11.23 -5.28 -15.27
CA ARG A 137 11.49 -4.12 -16.14
C ARG A 137 12.05 -4.59 -17.48
N GLY A 138 11.54 -4.07 -18.60
CA GLY A 138 12.13 -4.32 -19.94
C GLY A 138 13.23 -3.33 -20.34
N GLY A 139 13.76 -2.56 -19.37
CA GLY A 139 14.88 -1.63 -19.55
C GLY A 139 14.54 -0.17 -19.20
N SER A 140 15.58 0.63 -18.98
CA SER A 140 15.48 2.08 -18.75
C SER A 140 15.47 2.82 -20.08
N THR A 141 14.41 3.54 -20.40
CA THR A 141 14.38 4.47 -21.54
C THR A 141 14.15 5.88 -21.03
N THR A 142 15.07 6.78 -21.37
CA THR A 142 15.05 8.22 -21.01
C THR A 142 13.97 9.03 -21.76
N GLY A 143 13.00 8.38 -22.41
CA GLY A 143 12.02 9.08 -23.26
C GLY A 143 10.82 8.26 -23.73
N GLY A 144 10.42 7.20 -23.03
CA GLY A 144 9.25 6.40 -23.42
C GLY A 144 8.83 5.37 -22.38
N THR A 145 7.56 4.99 -22.40
CA THR A 145 6.95 3.90 -21.60
C THR A 145 7.76 2.63 -21.75
N SER A 146 8.40 2.19 -20.67
CA SER A 146 9.19 0.96 -20.66
C SER A 146 8.29 -0.24 -20.95
N ALA A 147 8.65 -1.08 -21.91
CA ALA A 147 8.13 -2.44 -21.99
C ALA A 147 8.45 -3.11 -20.65
N GLY A 148 7.51 -3.80 -20.03
CA GLY A 148 7.66 -4.34 -18.69
C GLY A 148 6.50 -5.26 -18.36
N VAL A 149 6.42 -5.72 -17.12
CA VAL A 149 5.32 -6.56 -16.67
C VAL A 149 4.43 -5.82 -15.68
N LEU A 150 3.14 -5.76 -15.98
CA LEU A 150 2.14 -5.46 -14.96
C LEU A 150 1.87 -6.72 -14.15
N THR A 151 2.24 -6.65 -12.88
CA THR A 151 1.91 -7.71 -11.92
C THR A 151 0.54 -7.43 -11.32
N THR A 152 -0.41 -8.34 -11.53
CA THR A 152 -1.74 -8.26 -10.94
C THR A 152 -1.86 -9.30 -9.83
N PHE A 153 -2.10 -8.83 -8.60
CA PHE A 153 -2.52 -9.71 -7.51
C PHE A 153 -4.05 -9.86 -7.55
N ALA A 154 -4.55 -11.05 -7.90
CA ALA A 154 -5.94 -11.33 -8.20
C ALA A 154 -6.51 -12.45 -7.32
N GLY A 155 -7.82 -12.71 -7.45
CA GLY A 155 -8.51 -13.78 -6.73
C GLY A 155 -9.00 -13.39 -5.33
N SER A 156 -9.74 -14.31 -4.70
CA SER A 156 -10.39 -14.10 -3.40
C SER A 156 -9.58 -14.55 -2.19
N GLY A 157 -8.56 -15.41 -2.39
CA GLY A 157 -7.62 -15.83 -1.34
C GLY A 157 -6.60 -14.74 -1.01
N HIS A 158 -5.77 -14.94 0.00
CA HIS A 158 -4.61 -14.07 0.24
C HIS A 158 -3.48 -14.38 -0.76
N SER A 159 -2.61 -13.40 -0.98
CA SER A 159 -1.32 -13.56 -1.65
C SER A 159 -0.23 -13.12 -0.69
N VAL A 160 0.57 -14.06 -0.19
CA VAL A 160 1.73 -13.79 0.65
C VAL A 160 2.94 -13.53 -0.24
N VAL A 161 3.57 -12.37 -0.07
CA VAL A 161 4.70 -11.89 -0.88
C VAL A 161 5.95 -11.85 0.00
N SER A 162 6.91 -12.71 -0.31
CA SER A 162 8.18 -12.83 0.40
C SER A 162 9.33 -12.40 -0.52
N LEU A 163 9.91 -11.22 -0.22
CA LEU A 163 11.02 -10.61 -0.95
C LEU A 163 12.26 -10.53 -0.04
N LYS A 164 13.44 -10.35 -0.63
CA LYS A 164 14.73 -10.30 0.09
C LYS A 164 15.27 -8.88 0.31
N SER A 165 14.93 -7.93 -0.55
CA SER A 165 15.52 -6.60 -0.59
C SER A 165 14.85 -5.69 0.43
N ARG A 166 15.67 -5.00 1.24
CA ARG A 166 15.23 -3.93 2.15
C ARG A 166 15.64 -2.54 1.68
N THR A 167 16.46 -2.49 0.64
CA THR A 167 16.92 -1.28 -0.03
C THR A 167 16.62 -1.43 -1.51
N TYR A 168 16.38 -0.32 -2.18
CA TYR A 168 16.18 -0.35 -3.62
C TYR A 168 17.45 -0.83 -4.31
N GLN A 169 17.33 -1.85 -5.16
CA GLN A 169 18.43 -2.39 -5.95
C GLN A 169 17.94 -2.62 -7.36
N ALA A 170 18.54 -1.90 -8.31
CA ALA A 170 18.24 -2.09 -9.72
C ALA A 170 18.55 -3.53 -10.16
N SER A 171 17.63 -4.13 -10.92
CA SER A 171 17.66 -5.47 -11.50
C SER A 171 17.72 -6.64 -10.51
N VAL A 172 17.27 -6.45 -9.26
CA VAL A 172 17.24 -7.53 -8.26
C VAL A 172 15.81 -7.95 -7.90
N GLU A 173 14.98 -6.99 -7.48
CA GLU A 173 13.59 -7.18 -7.06
C GLU A 173 12.75 -5.96 -7.41
N GLU A 174 12.47 -5.83 -8.70
CA GLU A 174 11.77 -4.65 -9.21
C GLU A 174 10.54 -5.05 -10.00
N PHE A 175 9.42 -4.51 -9.54
CA PHE A 175 8.16 -4.54 -10.26
C PHE A 175 8.12 -3.33 -11.20
N ASN A 176 7.64 -3.54 -12.43
CA ASN A 176 7.41 -2.44 -13.36
C ASN A 176 6.07 -1.76 -13.11
N GLY A 177 5.02 -2.54 -12.89
CA GLY A 177 3.73 -2.05 -12.45
C GLY A 177 3.05 -3.06 -11.54
N VAL A 178 2.20 -2.58 -10.64
CA VAL A 178 1.43 -3.41 -9.73
C VAL A 178 -0.04 -3.01 -9.74
N LEU A 179 -0.91 -3.99 -9.95
CA LEU A 179 -2.35 -3.87 -9.80
C LEU A 179 -2.83 -4.74 -8.63
N ILE A 180 -3.44 -4.09 -7.64
CA ILE A 180 -4.12 -4.77 -6.53
C ILE A 180 -5.57 -4.98 -6.93
N ASN A 181 -5.97 -6.24 -7.14
CA ASN A 181 -7.30 -6.63 -7.62
C ASN A 181 -7.83 -7.87 -6.88
N LYS A 182 -7.69 -7.89 -5.55
CA LYS A 182 -8.20 -8.97 -4.70
C LYS A 182 -9.71 -8.78 -4.47
N SER A 183 -10.46 -9.87 -4.52
CA SER A 183 -11.91 -9.87 -4.26
C SER A 183 -12.24 -10.43 -2.87
N GLY A 184 -13.45 -10.17 -2.38
CA GLY A 184 -13.89 -10.65 -1.07
C GLY A 184 -12.94 -10.16 0.04
N ASN A 185 -12.46 -11.08 0.87
CA ASN A 185 -11.53 -10.79 1.96
C ASN A 185 -10.05 -10.97 1.56
N GLY A 186 -9.76 -11.23 0.27
CA GLY A 186 -8.41 -11.43 -0.22
C GLY A 186 -7.52 -10.22 0.05
N ARG A 187 -6.28 -10.47 0.43
CA ARG A 187 -5.27 -9.45 0.76
C ARG A 187 -3.97 -9.74 0.03
N VAL A 188 -3.14 -8.73 -0.14
CA VAL A 188 -1.72 -8.90 -0.48
C VAL A 188 -0.93 -8.65 0.80
N ILE A 189 -0.19 -9.65 1.28
CA ILE A 189 0.53 -9.59 2.55
C ILE A 189 2.02 -9.58 2.25
N ILE A 190 2.71 -8.46 2.47
CA ILE A 190 4.16 -8.36 2.31
C ILE A 190 4.80 -8.95 3.57
N ALA A 191 5.16 -10.24 3.51
CA ALA A 191 5.70 -11.00 4.64
C ALA A 191 7.18 -10.69 4.91
N SER A 192 7.97 -10.41 3.86
CA SER A 192 9.37 -10.02 4.00
C SER A 192 9.82 -9.07 2.89
N GLY A 193 10.86 -8.29 3.18
CA GLY A 193 11.47 -7.36 2.23
C GLY A 193 10.63 -6.11 1.99
N ILE A 194 10.85 -5.45 0.87
CA ILE A 194 10.08 -4.28 0.43
C ILE A 194 9.70 -4.50 -1.03
N LEU A 195 8.42 -4.30 -1.35
CA LEU A 195 7.96 -4.31 -2.73
C LEU A 195 8.29 -2.95 -3.34
N PHE A 196 9.30 -2.91 -4.20
CA PHE A 196 9.64 -1.71 -4.98
C PHE A 196 9.00 -1.77 -6.37
N THR A 197 8.28 -0.72 -6.72
CA THR A 197 7.95 -0.45 -8.12
C THR A 197 8.94 0.57 -8.69
N ASN A 198 9.27 0.45 -9.97
CA ASN A 198 10.19 1.36 -10.65
C ASN A 198 9.60 2.78 -10.85
N SER A 199 10.36 3.62 -11.58
CA SER A 199 9.98 4.99 -11.93
C SER A 199 9.21 5.14 -13.25
N SER A 200 8.98 4.04 -13.99
CA SER A 200 8.35 4.05 -15.31
C SER A 200 7.19 3.06 -15.39
N SER A 201 5.95 3.55 -15.46
CA SER A 201 4.80 2.69 -15.75
C SER A 201 4.83 2.23 -17.22
N SER A 202 4.44 0.97 -17.46
CA SER A 202 4.15 0.44 -18.81
C SER A 202 2.72 0.78 -19.29
N VAL A 203 1.83 1.18 -18.38
CA VAL A 203 0.40 1.43 -18.63
C VAL A 203 -0.06 2.70 -17.94
N GLY A 204 -0.42 3.69 -18.73
CA GLY A 204 -0.94 4.95 -18.20
C GLY A 204 0.04 5.63 -17.23
N PRO A 205 -0.41 6.67 -16.52
CA PRO A 205 0.47 7.42 -15.64
C PRO A 205 0.75 6.73 -14.28
N ALA A 206 0.02 5.67 -13.93
CA ALA A 206 0.09 5.02 -12.62
C ALA A 206 0.93 3.74 -12.63
N VAL A 207 1.87 3.65 -11.69
CA VAL A 207 2.76 2.47 -11.49
C VAL A 207 2.15 1.51 -10.46
N LEU A 208 1.40 2.03 -9.49
CA LEU A 208 0.63 1.25 -8.53
C LEU A 208 -0.85 1.60 -8.65
N THR A 209 -1.69 0.62 -8.97
CA THR A 209 -3.13 0.79 -9.09
C THR A 209 -3.85 -0.06 -8.06
N PHE A 210 -4.73 0.57 -7.31
CA PHE A 210 -5.66 -0.03 -6.37
C PHE A 210 -7.02 -0.16 -7.05
N ARG A 211 -7.40 -1.37 -7.47
CA ARG A 211 -8.75 -1.62 -8.00
C ARG A 211 -9.68 -2.12 -6.90
N ARG A 212 -9.18 -3.05 -6.07
CA ARG A 212 -9.82 -3.61 -4.88
C ARG A 212 -8.83 -4.47 -4.10
N GLY A 213 -8.97 -4.52 -2.78
CA GLY A 213 -8.16 -5.34 -1.89
C GLY A 213 -7.18 -4.54 -1.04
N ILE A 214 -6.91 -5.03 0.17
CA ILE A 214 -5.98 -4.38 1.11
C ILE A 214 -4.59 -4.98 0.95
N VAL A 215 -3.57 -4.11 0.98
CA VAL A 215 -2.17 -4.52 1.11
C VAL A 215 -1.75 -4.40 2.57
N GLU A 216 -1.32 -5.49 3.18
CA GLU A 216 -0.78 -5.50 4.54
C GLU A 216 0.73 -5.58 4.50
N THR A 217 1.40 -4.71 5.25
CA THR A 217 2.86 -4.66 5.22
C THR A 217 3.51 -4.99 6.56
N GLY A 218 2.79 -4.89 7.69
CA GLY A 218 3.40 -5.09 9.01
C GLY A 218 4.62 -4.18 9.20
N SER A 219 5.80 -4.78 9.43
CA SER A 219 7.08 -4.06 9.53
C SER A 219 7.77 -3.80 8.17
N ASN A 220 7.22 -4.33 7.09
CA ASN A 220 7.73 -4.17 5.72
C ASN A 220 7.08 -2.93 5.06
N ALA A 221 7.27 -2.77 3.74
CA ALA A 221 6.68 -1.67 3.00
C ALA A 221 6.37 -2.03 1.54
N ILE A 222 5.49 -1.26 0.95
CA ILE A 222 5.37 -1.09 -0.51
C ILE A 222 5.84 0.31 -0.88
N VAL A 223 6.75 0.43 -1.84
CA VAL A 223 7.38 1.70 -2.20
C VAL A 223 7.27 1.92 -3.71
N VAL A 224 6.66 3.04 -4.07
CA VAL A 224 6.57 3.50 -5.46
C VAL A 224 7.68 4.51 -5.70
N THR A 225 8.73 4.13 -6.43
CA THR A 225 9.90 5.00 -6.64
C THR A 225 9.67 6.10 -7.68
N ALA A 226 8.60 5.99 -8.47
CA ALA A 226 8.20 7.02 -9.43
C ALA A 226 7.90 8.37 -8.76
N THR A 227 8.51 9.42 -9.30
CA THR A 227 8.41 10.80 -8.80
C THR A 227 7.25 11.58 -9.42
N GLY A 228 6.56 11.05 -10.44
CA GLY A 228 5.36 11.64 -11.03
C GLY A 228 4.18 11.66 -10.03
N SER A 229 3.30 12.66 -10.10
CA SER A 229 2.12 12.78 -9.20
C SER A 229 1.11 11.66 -9.42
N ALA A 230 0.87 11.32 -10.68
CA ALA A 230 -0.10 10.31 -11.11
C ALA A 230 0.40 8.84 -11.00
N SER A 231 1.53 8.60 -10.33
CA SER A 231 2.15 7.27 -10.17
C SER A 231 1.36 6.28 -9.30
N VAL A 232 0.33 6.73 -8.59
CA VAL A 232 -0.55 5.89 -7.78
C VAL A 232 -2.00 6.30 -8.02
N ALA A 233 -2.90 5.33 -8.16
CA ALA A 233 -4.31 5.57 -8.40
C ALA A 233 -5.21 4.55 -7.66
N GLY A 234 -6.47 4.94 -7.41
CA GLY A 234 -7.55 4.04 -7.00
C GLY A 234 -7.68 3.73 -5.50
N GLY A 235 -7.02 4.51 -4.64
CA GLY A 235 -7.20 4.41 -3.19
C GLY A 235 -8.67 4.59 -2.79
N SER A 236 -9.18 3.71 -1.93
CA SER A 236 -10.57 3.75 -1.42
C SER A 236 -10.72 2.93 -0.14
N ASP A 237 -11.90 2.96 0.49
CA ASP A 237 -12.23 2.10 1.64
C ASP A 237 -12.10 0.60 1.38
N SER A 238 -12.17 0.18 0.12
CA SER A 238 -12.01 -1.22 -0.27
C SER A 238 -10.61 -1.55 -0.78
N SER A 239 -9.72 -0.55 -0.89
CA SER A 239 -8.43 -0.71 -1.58
C SER A 239 -7.39 0.29 -1.10
N TYR A 240 -6.53 -0.12 -0.18
CA TYR A 240 -5.49 0.73 0.42
C TYR A 240 -4.37 -0.10 1.07
N VAL A 241 -3.33 0.55 1.56
CA VAL A 241 -2.24 -0.06 2.33
C VAL A 241 -2.52 0.05 3.83
N ASN A 242 -2.71 -1.09 4.50
CA ASN A 242 -2.67 -1.19 5.96
C ASN A 242 -1.21 -1.40 6.40
N GLY A 243 -0.53 -0.31 6.74
CA GLY A 243 0.88 -0.27 7.16
C GLY A 243 1.69 0.79 6.41
N THR A 244 2.94 0.48 6.03
CA THR A 244 3.89 1.44 5.47
C THR A 244 3.83 1.51 3.94
N MET A 245 3.58 2.71 3.42
CA MET A 245 3.69 3.02 1.99
C MET A 245 4.74 4.10 1.75
N GLY A 246 5.63 3.89 0.78
CA GLY A 246 6.61 4.86 0.31
C GLY A 246 6.24 5.49 -1.04
N ARG A 247 6.57 6.77 -1.21
CA ARG A 247 6.43 7.52 -2.47
C ARG A 247 7.74 8.23 -2.79
N GLY A 248 8.25 8.02 -4.00
CA GLY A 248 9.38 8.76 -4.55
C GLY A 248 9.06 10.26 -4.63
N MET A 249 10.00 11.08 -4.18
CA MET A 249 9.88 12.54 -4.19
C MET A 249 10.70 13.14 -5.33
N ASN A 250 10.26 14.29 -5.88
CA ASN A 250 11.06 14.98 -6.88
C ASN A 250 12.32 15.55 -6.22
N SER A 251 13.36 15.64 -7.03
CA SER A 251 14.67 16.05 -6.63
C SER A 251 14.90 17.56 -6.91
N SER A 252 14.09 18.22 -7.71
CA SER A 252 14.35 19.62 -8.12
C SER A 252 13.24 20.63 -7.78
N SER A 253 12.14 20.19 -7.18
CA SER A 253 11.00 21.07 -6.91
C SER A 253 10.19 20.62 -5.70
N GLU A 254 9.39 21.55 -5.18
CA GLU A 254 8.30 21.18 -4.29
C GLU A 254 7.45 20.10 -4.94
N THR A 255 7.11 19.09 -4.15
CA THR A 255 6.33 17.95 -4.62
C THR A 255 5.30 17.57 -3.60
N GLU A 256 4.11 17.29 -4.08
CA GLU A 256 3.02 16.80 -3.28
C GLU A 256 2.69 15.35 -3.67
N LYS A 257 2.51 14.49 -2.66
CA LYS A 257 2.15 13.08 -2.84
C LYS A 257 1.06 12.68 -1.88
N ARG A 258 0.02 12.04 -2.41
CA ARG A 258 -1.00 11.31 -1.65
C ARG A 258 -0.50 9.91 -1.29
N PHE A 259 -0.71 9.46 -0.08
CA PHE A 259 -0.38 8.11 0.37
C PHE A 259 -1.69 7.36 0.58
N GLU A 260 -1.87 6.27 -0.16
CA GLU A 260 -3.08 5.45 -0.13
C GLU A 260 -3.04 4.47 1.04
N ILE A 261 -3.02 5.02 2.26
CA ILE A 261 -2.83 4.27 3.50
C ILE A 261 -4.10 4.26 4.36
N GLY A 262 -4.13 3.34 5.31
CA GLY A 262 -5.17 3.21 6.32
C GLY A 262 -4.66 2.37 7.49
N ASP A 263 -5.57 2.06 8.41
CA ASP A 263 -5.36 1.06 9.46
C ASP A 263 -6.29 -0.14 9.22
N ALA A 264 -6.40 -1.07 10.18
CA ALA A 264 -7.30 -2.21 10.03
C ALA A 264 -8.79 -1.83 9.99
N ALA A 265 -9.14 -0.61 10.41
CA ALA A 265 -10.52 -0.16 10.47
C ALA A 265 -10.95 0.50 9.16
N ALA A 266 -10.14 1.39 8.59
CA ALA A 266 -10.53 2.08 7.36
C ALA A 266 -9.38 2.84 6.64
N TYR A 267 -9.68 3.26 5.41
CA TYR A 267 -8.82 4.08 4.57
C TYR A 267 -8.69 5.52 5.10
N ARG A 268 -7.44 5.95 5.35
CA ARG A 268 -7.06 7.23 5.96
C ARG A 268 -5.88 7.81 5.19
N PRO A 269 -6.09 8.29 3.96
CA PRO A 269 -4.99 8.81 3.16
C PRO A 269 -4.36 10.04 3.84
N ILE A 270 -3.17 10.36 3.42
CA ILE A 270 -2.49 11.60 3.79
C ILE A 270 -1.81 12.18 2.57
N VAL A 271 -1.89 13.49 2.40
CA VAL A 271 -1.12 14.22 1.40
C VAL A 271 0.06 14.88 2.10
N ILE A 272 1.27 14.74 1.53
CA ILE A 272 2.49 15.32 2.07
C ILE A 272 3.14 16.16 0.98
N ARG A 273 3.46 17.41 1.32
CA ARG A 273 4.25 18.31 0.47
C ARG A 273 5.65 18.47 1.03
N THR A 274 6.63 18.22 0.18
CA THR A 274 8.05 18.44 0.50
C THR A 274 8.61 19.62 -0.28
N SER A 275 9.70 20.19 0.21
CA SER A 275 10.40 21.35 -0.37
C SER A 275 11.88 21.12 -0.63
N THR A 276 12.45 20.02 -0.11
CA THR A 276 13.87 19.71 -0.38
C THR A 276 14.03 19.00 -1.69
N GLY A 277 14.96 19.51 -2.49
CA GLY A 277 15.43 18.87 -3.68
C GLY A 277 16.63 17.94 -3.42
N GLY A 278 16.52 16.67 -3.83
CA GLY A 278 17.69 15.80 -4.05
C GLY A 278 18.37 16.04 -5.41
N ILE A 279 19.60 15.61 -5.60
CA ILE A 279 20.23 15.65 -6.94
C ILE A 279 20.07 14.34 -7.71
N ALA A 280 19.45 13.32 -7.09
CA ALA A 280 19.25 11.99 -7.66
C ALA A 280 17.84 11.45 -7.33
N SER A 281 17.34 10.55 -8.19
CA SER A 281 16.07 9.85 -8.02
C SER A 281 16.21 8.62 -7.09
N GLY A 282 15.08 8.11 -6.59
CA GLY A 282 14.99 6.85 -5.83
C GLY A 282 15.04 6.97 -4.30
N HIS A 283 15.28 8.16 -3.75
CA HIS A 283 14.85 8.50 -2.39
C HIS A 283 13.31 8.59 -2.29
N TYR A 284 12.76 8.37 -1.10
CA TYR A 284 11.33 8.38 -0.88
C TYR A 284 10.96 8.86 0.53
N VAL A 285 9.76 9.42 0.64
CA VAL A 285 9.07 9.59 1.93
C VAL A 285 8.17 8.39 2.14
N PHE A 286 8.04 7.93 3.38
CA PHE A 286 7.10 6.89 3.73
C PHE A 286 6.13 7.37 4.81
N ALA A 287 4.91 6.83 4.78
CA ALA A 287 3.88 7.10 5.75
C ALA A 287 3.15 5.82 6.16
N SER A 288 2.63 5.80 7.39
CA SER A 288 1.77 4.74 7.92
C SER A 288 0.81 5.32 8.95
N VAL A 289 -0.37 4.73 9.08
CA VAL A 289 -1.33 5.05 10.15
C VAL A 289 -0.98 4.22 11.38
N VAL A 290 -1.02 4.84 12.55
CA VAL A 290 -0.84 4.21 13.86
C VAL A 290 -2.12 4.40 14.65
N THR A 291 -2.81 3.30 14.94
CA THR A 291 -3.98 3.30 15.82
C THR A 291 -3.54 3.51 17.27
N GLY A 292 -4.20 4.42 17.98
CA GLY A 292 -3.94 4.72 19.37
C GLY A 292 -3.90 6.22 19.68
N ASN A 293 -3.71 6.51 20.97
CA ASN A 293 -3.69 7.88 21.46
C ASN A 293 -2.38 8.59 21.09
N ALA A 294 -2.50 9.73 20.41
CA ALA A 294 -1.37 10.59 20.05
C ALA A 294 -0.83 11.36 21.27
N ASN A 295 -1.65 11.57 22.30
CA ASN A 295 -1.23 12.17 23.57
C ASN A 295 -0.73 11.07 24.51
N THR A 296 0.46 11.25 25.10
CA THR A 296 1.03 10.31 26.09
C THR A 296 0.50 10.53 27.50
N GLY A 297 -0.37 11.53 27.70
CA GLY A 297 -0.79 12.05 29.00
C GLY A 297 0.14 13.13 29.55
N THR A 298 1.33 13.27 28.97
CA THR A 298 2.36 14.26 29.37
C THR A 298 2.85 15.10 28.20
N SER A 299 2.19 15.03 27.04
CA SER A 299 2.61 15.77 25.85
C SER A 299 2.46 17.28 26.07
N PHE A 300 3.47 18.05 25.67
CA PHE A 300 3.39 19.51 25.60
C PHE A 300 2.71 19.95 24.30
N LEU A 301 1.69 20.80 24.39
CA LEU A 301 0.86 21.21 23.26
C LEU A 301 1.14 22.68 22.92
N GLN A 302 1.64 22.95 21.71
CA GLN A 302 2.08 24.29 21.30
C GLN A 302 1.22 24.85 20.15
N GLY A 303 0.88 26.13 20.27
CA GLY A 303 0.21 26.88 19.20
C GLY A 303 -1.31 26.74 19.24
N ASN A 304 -1.92 26.93 20.40
CA ASN A 304 -3.38 26.86 20.61
C ASN A 304 -3.98 25.47 20.30
N ILE A 305 -3.21 24.42 20.60
CA ILE A 305 -3.70 23.05 20.61
C ILE A 305 -4.21 22.75 22.02
N ASP A 306 -5.46 22.33 22.14
CA ASP A 306 -6.06 21.86 23.39
C ASP A 306 -5.88 20.35 23.55
N SER A 307 -6.02 19.62 22.44
CA SER A 307 -5.80 18.17 22.41
C SER A 307 -5.35 17.69 21.04
N VAL A 308 -4.75 16.49 21.03
CA VAL A 308 -4.44 15.74 19.81
C VAL A 308 -5.26 14.45 19.78
N SER A 309 -5.42 13.88 18.58
CA SER A 309 -6.23 12.68 18.34
C SER A 309 -5.97 11.56 19.35
N ARG A 310 -7.05 11.05 19.94
CA ARG A 310 -7.03 9.87 20.82
C ARG A 310 -7.15 8.54 20.07
N TYR A 311 -7.47 8.61 18.78
CA TYR A 311 -7.86 7.44 17.99
C TYR A 311 -6.73 6.92 17.11
N ARG A 312 -6.03 7.84 16.44
CA ARG A 312 -4.96 7.51 15.50
C ARG A 312 -4.08 8.72 15.19
N TYR A 313 -2.87 8.42 14.75
CA TYR A 313 -1.90 9.38 14.24
C TYR A 313 -1.11 8.73 13.09
N TYR A 314 -0.25 9.49 12.43
CA TYR A 314 0.58 9.04 11.33
C TYR A 314 2.04 9.02 11.76
N ARG A 315 2.78 8.02 11.28
CA ARG A 315 4.25 8.01 11.28
C ARG A 315 4.71 8.36 9.88
N ILE A 316 5.50 9.41 9.75
CA ILE A 316 6.09 9.88 8.49
C ILE A 316 7.60 9.78 8.61
N GLY A 317 8.29 9.32 7.58
CA GLY A 317 9.74 9.29 7.57
C GLY A 317 10.34 9.47 6.19
N TYR A 318 11.66 9.55 6.18
CA TYR A 318 12.45 9.75 4.97
C TYR A 318 13.46 8.61 4.81
N SER A 319 13.66 8.13 3.58
CA SER A 319 14.74 7.20 3.26
C SER A 319 15.42 7.55 1.95
N LYS A 320 16.76 7.45 1.94
CA LYS A 320 17.56 7.54 0.71
C LYS A 320 17.53 6.28 -0.16
N GLY A 321 16.87 5.22 0.31
CA GLY A 321 16.76 3.95 -0.42
C GLY A 321 18.09 3.20 -0.64
N GLY A 322 19.17 3.62 0.03
CA GLY A 322 20.52 3.09 -0.18
C GLY A 322 21.25 3.68 -1.40
N ILE A 323 20.72 4.73 -2.02
CA ILE A 323 21.28 5.34 -3.23
C ILE A 323 22.30 6.41 -2.84
N ALA A 324 23.49 6.36 -3.44
CA ALA A 324 24.52 7.37 -3.24
C ALA A 324 24.15 8.70 -3.94
N GLY A 325 24.46 9.83 -3.31
CA GLY A 325 24.28 11.16 -3.91
C GLY A 325 22.85 11.75 -3.80
N THR A 326 21.89 11.04 -3.24
CA THR A 326 20.59 11.65 -2.86
C THR A 326 20.75 12.63 -1.69
N ALA A 327 19.81 13.55 -1.49
CA ALA A 327 19.85 14.46 -0.35
C ALA A 327 19.89 13.71 1.00
N ASP A 328 20.76 14.12 1.93
CA ASP A 328 20.83 13.51 3.26
C ASP A 328 19.67 13.92 4.18
N THR A 329 18.88 14.91 3.76
CA THR A 329 17.77 15.46 4.53
C THR A 329 16.60 15.77 3.61
N MET A 330 15.38 15.59 4.12
CA MET A 330 14.14 15.97 3.47
C MET A 330 13.37 16.96 4.35
N ARG A 331 12.94 18.09 3.79
CA ARG A 331 12.08 19.08 4.46
C ARG A 331 10.63 18.92 4.03
N PHE A 332 9.75 19.13 4.99
CA PHE A 332 8.31 18.96 4.85
C PHE A 332 7.62 20.30 5.04
N LYS A 333 6.90 20.72 4.02
CA LYS A 333 6.26 22.04 3.95
C LYS A 333 4.83 22.02 4.44
N GLN A 334 4.08 20.97 4.13
CA GLN A 334 2.65 20.89 4.41
C GLN A 334 2.21 19.43 4.57
N PHE A 335 1.16 19.25 5.37
CA PHE A 335 0.53 17.96 5.62
C PHE A 335 -0.98 18.10 5.44
N SER A 336 -1.61 17.15 4.76
CA SER A 336 -3.08 17.09 4.69
C SER A 336 -3.56 15.70 5.10
N PRO A 337 -3.71 15.43 6.41
CA PRO A 337 -4.36 14.21 6.86
C PRO A 337 -5.84 14.23 6.48
N PHE A 338 -6.42 13.04 6.36
CA PHE A 338 -7.84 12.88 6.11
C PHE A 338 -8.58 12.44 7.37
N TYR A 339 -9.81 12.92 7.55
CA TYR A 339 -10.61 12.65 8.74
C TYR A 339 -12.00 12.11 8.44
N ARG A 340 -12.61 11.49 9.45
CA ARG A 340 -13.98 10.95 9.49
C ARG A 340 -14.64 11.16 10.85
N ALA A 341 -15.89 10.73 10.97
CA ALA A 341 -16.61 10.73 12.24
C ALA A 341 -15.91 9.93 13.34
N ASP A 342 -15.31 8.78 13.00
CA ASP A 342 -14.61 7.91 13.95
C ASP A 342 -13.21 8.41 14.34
N ASP A 343 -12.78 9.57 13.80
CA ASP A 343 -11.63 10.33 14.30
C ASP A 343 -12.01 11.29 15.46
N GLY A 344 -13.26 11.24 15.93
CA GLY A 344 -13.80 12.18 16.90
C GLY A 344 -14.15 13.54 16.31
N VAL A 345 -14.19 13.64 14.98
CA VAL A 345 -14.62 14.85 14.27
C VAL A 345 -16.13 14.81 14.09
N THR A 346 -16.81 15.94 14.29
CA THR A 346 -18.25 16.10 14.02
C THR A 346 -18.47 17.06 12.86
N GLN A 347 -19.62 16.96 12.19
CA GLN A 347 -20.01 17.92 11.15
C GLN A 347 -19.97 19.35 11.73
N ASN A 348 -19.44 20.29 10.96
CA ASN A 348 -19.29 21.71 11.30
C ASN A 348 -18.39 21.99 12.52
N MET A 349 -17.57 21.03 12.95
CA MET A 349 -16.57 21.26 14.00
C MET A 349 -15.60 22.38 13.58
N LEU A 350 -15.39 23.35 14.47
CA LEU A 350 -14.40 24.41 14.31
C LEU A 350 -13.09 24.03 14.98
N GLY A 351 -11.99 24.73 14.67
CA GLY A 351 -10.71 24.51 15.36
C GLY A 351 -10.10 23.12 15.16
N LEU A 352 -10.55 22.37 14.15
CA LEU A 352 -9.87 21.17 13.69
C LEU A 352 -8.60 21.59 12.93
N MET A 353 -7.45 21.07 13.36
CA MET A 353 -6.14 21.40 12.80
C MET A 353 -5.24 20.17 12.72
N THR A 354 -4.08 20.33 12.13
CA THR A 354 -3.03 19.33 12.06
C THR A 354 -1.92 19.70 13.03
N ALA A 355 -1.34 18.71 13.72
CA ALA A 355 -0.18 18.90 14.57
C ALA A 355 0.90 17.86 14.25
N TYR A 356 2.18 18.23 14.42
CA TYR A 356 3.31 17.32 14.25
C TYR A 356 4.20 17.26 15.49
N SER A 357 4.96 16.17 15.61
CA SER A 357 5.92 15.93 16.70
C SER A 357 7.22 15.35 16.13
N LEU A 358 8.36 15.88 16.60
CA LEU A 358 9.71 15.44 16.22
C LEU A 358 10.42 14.65 17.34
N ASP A 359 9.77 14.51 18.50
CA ASP A 359 10.33 14.00 19.75
C ASP A 359 9.47 12.85 20.32
N ASN A 360 8.92 12.01 19.44
CA ASN A 360 8.13 10.83 19.80
C ASN A 360 6.93 11.15 20.71
N ARG A 361 6.13 12.17 20.34
CA ARG A 361 4.93 12.66 21.05
C ARG A 361 5.22 13.46 22.32
N GLY A 362 6.47 13.85 22.57
CA GLY A 362 6.83 14.74 23.68
C GLY A 362 6.20 16.13 23.51
N THR A 363 6.29 16.67 22.31
CA THR A 363 5.80 18.00 21.94
C THR A 363 4.99 17.92 20.64
N TRP A 364 3.79 18.48 20.65
CA TRP A 364 2.94 18.67 19.47
C TRP A 364 2.89 20.13 19.06
N ILE A 365 3.27 20.42 17.81
CA ILE A 365 3.34 21.76 17.25
C ILE A 365 2.23 21.92 16.21
N ASN A 366 1.47 23.01 16.32
CA ASN A 366 0.40 23.33 15.38
C ASN A 366 0.94 23.57 13.95
N ALA A 367 0.36 22.89 12.97
CA ALA A 367 0.62 23.07 11.54
C ALA A 367 -0.55 23.75 10.80
N GLY A 368 -1.63 24.12 11.49
CA GLY A 368 -2.85 24.69 10.93
C GLY A 368 -3.74 23.63 10.27
N PRO A 369 -4.79 24.05 9.55
CA PRO A 369 -5.19 25.45 9.31
C PRO A 369 -5.83 26.07 10.57
N THR A 370 -5.95 27.40 10.60
CA THR A 370 -6.61 28.12 11.71
C THR A 370 -8.13 28.25 11.53
N ASN A 371 -8.62 28.20 10.28
CA ASN A 371 -10.01 28.46 9.93
C ASN A 371 -10.61 27.32 9.10
N HIS A 372 -10.65 26.11 9.66
CA HIS A 372 -11.30 24.97 9.03
C HIS A 372 -12.62 24.63 9.72
N VAL A 373 -13.63 24.35 8.90
CA VAL A 373 -14.93 23.85 9.32
C VAL A 373 -15.02 22.40 8.84
N ALA A 374 -15.13 21.45 9.76
CA ALA A 374 -15.17 20.04 9.39
C ALA A 374 -16.40 19.72 8.55
N ASP A 375 -16.18 19.01 7.44
CA ASP A 375 -17.24 18.49 6.58
C ASP A 375 -17.17 16.97 6.51
N LEU A 376 -18.25 16.30 6.88
CA LEU A 376 -18.41 14.85 6.87
C LEU A 376 -19.47 14.42 5.84
N SER A 377 -19.80 15.27 4.87
CA SER A 377 -20.71 14.92 3.77
C SER A 377 -20.16 13.82 2.86
N ASN A 378 -18.83 13.78 2.65
CA ASN A 378 -18.16 12.85 1.75
C ASN A 378 -16.84 12.32 2.35
N PRO A 379 -16.87 11.57 3.47
CA PRO A 379 -15.68 11.08 4.11
C PRO A 379 -14.97 10.01 3.26
N PRO A 380 -13.64 9.90 3.32
CA PRO A 380 -12.76 10.70 4.19
C PRO A 380 -12.53 12.10 3.60
N THR A 381 -12.48 13.12 4.46
CA THR A 381 -12.34 14.53 4.04
C THR A 381 -10.91 15.03 4.30
N GLU A 382 -10.34 15.78 3.36
CA GLU A 382 -9.00 16.36 3.50
C GLU A 382 -9.00 17.52 4.49
N LEU A 383 -8.03 17.55 5.41
CA LEU A 383 -7.69 18.71 6.23
C LEU A 383 -6.35 19.27 5.78
N GLN A 384 -6.35 20.28 4.91
CA GLN A 384 -5.11 20.86 4.42
C GLN A 384 -4.47 21.78 5.48
N SER A 385 -3.28 21.44 5.98
CA SER A 385 -2.55 22.28 6.94
C SER A 385 -2.10 23.61 6.32
N SER A 386 -1.62 24.55 7.13
CA SER A 386 -0.83 25.68 6.64
C SER A 386 0.57 25.22 6.21
N SER A 387 1.30 26.09 5.52
CA SER A 387 2.75 25.87 5.33
C SER A 387 3.46 26.00 6.68
N VAL A 388 4.28 25.02 7.04
CA VAL A 388 4.98 24.97 8.32
C VAL A 388 6.27 25.79 8.24
N VAL A 389 6.47 26.70 9.19
CA VAL A 389 7.67 27.55 9.27
C VAL A 389 8.19 27.56 10.72
N PRO A 390 9.45 27.15 10.98
CA PRO A 390 10.37 26.51 10.03
C PRO A 390 9.89 25.12 9.60
N GLU A 391 10.22 24.70 8.38
CA GLU A 391 9.88 23.37 7.87
C GLU A 391 10.65 22.28 8.66
N PRO A 392 9.98 21.24 9.20
CA PRO A 392 10.66 20.12 9.82
C PRO A 392 11.52 19.39 8.79
N ALA A 393 12.72 18.98 9.23
CA ALA A 393 13.73 18.36 8.39
C ALA A 393 14.09 16.98 8.95
N LEU A 394 13.93 15.92 8.15
CA LEU A 394 14.26 14.55 8.54
C LEU A 394 15.51 14.09 7.80
N ARG A 395 16.47 13.53 8.55
CA ARG A 395 17.61 12.80 7.98
C ARG A 395 17.16 11.43 7.49
N ASP A 396 18.02 10.76 6.72
CA ASP A 396 17.79 9.38 6.29
C ASP A 396 17.41 8.48 7.49
N SER A 397 16.35 7.70 7.32
CA SER A 397 15.72 6.82 8.33
C SER A 397 15.10 7.51 9.54
N ALA A 398 15.12 8.84 9.63
CA ALA A 398 14.43 9.58 10.70
C ALA A 398 12.92 9.61 10.44
N THR A 399 12.16 9.71 11.53
CA THR A 399 10.69 9.79 11.51
C THR A 399 10.19 10.96 12.33
N MET A 400 9.03 11.49 11.93
CA MET A 400 8.19 12.37 12.73
C MET A 400 6.79 11.78 12.84
N LEU A 401 5.99 12.36 13.73
CA LEU A 401 4.59 11.97 13.93
C LEU A 401 3.68 13.13 13.54
N LEU A 402 2.49 12.80 13.06
CA LEU A 402 1.46 13.76 12.68
C LEU A 402 0.10 13.31 13.22
N ALA A 403 -0.70 14.20 13.78
CA ALA A 403 -2.03 13.88 14.27
C ALA A 403 -3.02 14.97 13.90
N LEU A 404 -4.31 14.61 13.88
CA LEU A 404 -5.37 15.60 14.03
C LEU A 404 -5.26 16.23 15.42
N ALA A 405 -5.56 17.51 15.50
CA ALA A 405 -5.53 18.31 16.71
C ALA A 405 -6.78 19.19 16.79
N PHE A 406 -7.13 19.58 18.01
CA PHE A 406 -8.35 20.32 18.32
C PHE A 406 -7.96 21.56 19.13
N GLY A 407 -8.43 22.72 18.69
CA GLY A 407 -8.21 23.98 19.39
C GLY A 407 -9.36 24.39 20.34
N PRO A 408 -9.22 25.53 21.01
CA PRO A 408 -10.11 25.97 22.10
C PRO A 408 -11.53 26.37 21.71
N ALA A 409 -11.81 26.46 20.41
CA ALA A 409 -13.18 26.70 19.91
C ALA A 409 -14.11 25.47 20.09
N ASN A 410 -13.58 24.33 20.56
CA ASN A 410 -14.32 23.07 20.73
C ASN A 410 -14.75 22.77 22.17
N ILE A 411 -15.17 23.77 22.95
CA ILE A 411 -16.18 23.48 23.98
C ILE A 411 -17.53 23.43 23.29
N VAL A 412 -17.76 22.40 22.45
CA VAL A 412 -19.09 21.81 22.44
C VAL A 412 -19.22 21.29 23.85
N GLY A 413 -20.06 21.94 24.67
CA GLY A 413 -20.29 21.52 26.04
C GLY A 413 -20.50 20.00 26.07
N PRO A 414 -20.05 19.32 27.16
CA PRO A 414 -20.14 17.86 27.27
C PRO A 414 -21.47 17.37 26.70
N ILE A 415 -21.42 16.43 25.75
CA ILE A 415 -22.63 15.82 25.21
C ILE A 415 -23.43 15.34 26.43
N PRO A 416 -24.69 15.77 26.61
CA PRO A 416 -25.47 15.36 27.76
C PRO A 416 -25.50 13.84 27.86
N ASP A 417 -24.89 13.28 28.89
CA ASP A 417 -24.99 11.85 29.21
C ASP A 417 -26.44 11.46 29.61
N ILE A 418 -27.32 12.46 29.73
CA ILE A 418 -28.74 12.33 30.01
C ILE A 418 -29.53 12.95 28.85
N PRO A 419 -30.40 12.19 28.16
CA PRO A 419 -31.35 12.78 27.21
C PRO A 419 -32.14 13.90 27.91
N ASN A 420 -32.07 15.13 27.38
CA ASN A 420 -32.64 16.37 27.94
C ASN A 420 -31.87 17.07 29.09
N GLY A 421 -30.59 16.77 29.29
CA GLY A 421 -29.74 17.60 30.17
C GLY A 421 -29.69 19.05 29.69
N LYS A 422 -30.13 20.00 30.53
CA LYS A 422 -30.03 21.43 30.24
C LYS A 422 -28.67 21.94 30.72
N TYR A 423 -27.82 22.35 29.79
CA TYR A 423 -26.56 23.02 30.11
C TYR A 423 -26.68 24.53 29.81
N GLY A 424 -26.36 25.38 30.78
CA GLY A 424 -26.48 26.84 30.70
C GLY A 424 -26.57 27.49 32.09
N PRO A 425 -26.71 28.83 32.19
CA PRO A 425 -26.94 29.50 33.47
C PRO A 425 -28.23 28.95 34.09
N LEU A 426 -28.07 28.24 35.20
CA LEU A 426 -29.18 27.71 35.96
C LEU A 426 -29.73 28.80 36.89
N PRO A 427 -31.03 28.78 37.24
CA PRO A 427 -31.58 29.67 38.25
C PRO A 427 -30.87 29.49 39.59
N LEU A 428 -30.74 30.56 40.39
CA LEU A 428 -30.33 30.47 41.79
C LEU A 428 -31.14 29.36 42.51
N HIS A 429 -30.46 28.54 43.31
CA HIS A 429 -31.02 27.37 44.03
C HIS A 429 -31.28 26.11 43.18
N SER A 430 -30.51 25.94 42.10
CA SER A 430 -30.49 24.69 41.34
C SER A 430 -29.25 23.86 41.67
N PHE A 431 -29.42 22.54 41.65
CA PHE A 431 -28.37 21.57 41.97
C PHE A 431 -28.04 20.78 40.71
N ASP A 432 -26.77 20.80 40.31
CA ASP A 432 -26.32 20.07 39.13
C ASP A 432 -25.30 18.99 39.51
N LEU A 433 -25.63 17.73 39.17
CA LEU A 433 -24.84 16.55 39.48
C LEU A 433 -24.09 16.11 38.23
N TRP A 434 -22.78 16.32 38.25
CA TRP A 434 -21.92 15.89 37.16
C TRP A 434 -21.27 14.57 37.55
N LYS A 435 -21.66 13.49 36.87
CA LYS A 435 -20.91 12.24 36.94
C LYS A 435 -19.95 12.20 35.76
N ALA A 436 -18.69 12.53 36.01
CA ALA A 436 -17.65 12.29 35.02
C ALA A 436 -17.58 10.80 34.74
N LYS A 437 -17.77 10.40 33.47
CA LYS A 437 -17.60 9.02 33.06
C LYS A 437 -16.12 8.65 33.26
N SER A 438 -15.85 7.79 34.22
CA SER A 438 -14.50 7.32 34.54
C SER A 438 -14.51 5.82 34.77
N ASP A 439 -13.45 5.19 34.25
CA ASP A 439 -13.22 3.75 34.31
C ASP A 439 -12.64 3.35 35.69
N VAL A 440 -12.38 4.35 36.54
CA VAL A 440 -11.95 4.25 37.93
C VAL A 440 -12.84 5.14 38.80
N PRO A 441 -12.94 4.89 40.13
CA PRO A 441 -13.75 5.72 41.01
C PRO A 441 -13.29 7.19 40.95
N THR A 442 -14.11 8.07 40.39
CA THR A 442 -13.90 9.52 40.42
C THR A 442 -14.74 10.20 41.49
N PRO A 443 -14.24 11.31 42.06
CA PRO A 443 -15.04 12.14 42.96
C PRO A 443 -16.29 12.64 42.24
N LEU A 444 -17.42 12.63 42.95
CA LEU A 444 -18.64 13.32 42.49
C LEU A 444 -18.37 14.82 42.54
N VAL A 445 -18.45 15.48 41.38
CA VAL A 445 -18.33 16.94 41.31
C VAL A 445 -19.73 17.52 41.40
N VAL A 446 -19.96 18.29 42.47
CA VAL A 446 -21.22 18.96 42.74
C VAL A 446 -21.01 20.45 42.57
N HIS A 447 -21.74 21.06 41.63
CA HIS A 447 -21.84 22.51 41.53
C HIS A 447 -23.16 22.95 42.18
N ILE A 448 -23.04 23.81 43.19
CA ILE A 448 -24.18 24.48 43.83
C ILE A 448 -24.19 25.90 43.30
N HIS A 449 -25.27 26.26 42.59
CA HIS A 449 -25.45 27.59 41.99
C HIS A 449 -26.16 28.58 42.91
#